data_AF-A0A2K6W818-F1
#
_entry.id   AF-A0A2K6W818-F1
#
_cell.length_a   1.000
_cell.length_b   1.000
_cell.length_c   1.000
_cell.angle_alpha   90.00
_cell.angle_beta   90.00
_cell.angle_gamma   90.00
#
_symmetry.space_group_name_H-M   'P 1'
#
loop_
_entity.id
_entity.type
_entity.pdbx_description
1 polymer ?
#
loop_
_entity_poly.entity_id
_entity_poly.type
_entity_poly.pdbx_seq_one_letter_code
_entity_poly.pdbx_strand_id
1 'polypeptide(L)'
;IPYITGQIDGSLINKKIYNDFDEGIDYSCIFATGCFDECNNCPLCQTSKQQLIDVLSGNERSSTSECSVLVNCASKCVQQSNFDFTRINYCLRHQCAYHCFDGSCPKCSAFITRLFNQICINGDLRKKTNFMGQCYEMFRAIVSEKFEEQFKRSGRRPDIDIRTNLLWSS
;
A
#
# COMPACT_ATOMS: atom_id res chain seq x y z
N ILE A 1 -7.74 2.38 -13.69
CA ILE A 1 -8.42 3.51 -13.00
C ILE A 1 -9.94 3.41 -13.10
N PRO A 2 -10.59 3.36 -14.28
CA PRO A 2 -12.07 3.34 -14.37
C PRO A 2 -12.73 2.22 -13.57
N TYR A 3 -12.09 1.04 -13.52
CA TYR A 3 -12.55 -0.09 -12.70
C TYR A 3 -12.64 0.28 -11.21
N ILE A 4 -11.55 0.79 -10.62
CA ILE A 4 -11.47 1.18 -9.21
C ILE A 4 -12.48 2.28 -8.90
N THR A 5 -12.55 3.31 -9.74
CA THR A 5 -13.38 4.50 -9.50
C THR A 5 -14.87 4.26 -9.75
N GLY A 6 -15.23 3.18 -10.45
CA GLY A 6 -16.60 2.70 -10.61
C GLY A 6 -17.14 1.96 -9.38
N GLN A 7 -16.28 1.49 -8.48
CA GLN A 7 -16.69 0.79 -7.25
C GLN A 7 -17.01 1.73 -6.08
N ILE A 8 -16.67 3.03 -6.20
CA ILE A 8 -16.66 4.02 -5.10
C ILE A 8 -17.76 5.09 -5.32
N ASP A 9 -18.93 4.70 -5.81
CA ASP A 9 -20.05 5.64 -5.99
C ASP A 9 -20.90 5.71 -4.71
N GLY A 10 -20.95 6.89 -4.08
CA GLY A 10 -21.78 7.14 -2.88
C GLY A 10 -21.43 6.31 -1.64
N SER A 11 -20.40 5.47 -1.68
CA SER A 11 -20.05 4.58 -0.57
C SER A 11 -19.43 5.36 0.60
N LEU A 12 -19.96 5.17 1.81
CA LEU A 12 -19.27 5.52 3.06
C LEU A 12 -17.88 4.88 3.07
N ILE A 13 -16.87 5.61 3.58
CA ILE A 13 -15.51 5.08 3.74
C ILE A 13 -15.57 3.78 4.53
N ASN A 14 -15.06 2.69 3.94
CA ASN A 14 -15.09 1.36 4.55
C ASN A 14 -13.94 0.50 4.00
N LYS A 15 -13.71 -0.66 4.64
CA LYS A 15 -12.64 -1.60 4.27
C LYS A 15 -12.71 -2.17 2.85
N LYS A 16 -13.87 -2.16 2.18
CA LYS A 16 -14.03 -2.62 0.79
C LYS A 16 -13.28 -1.71 -0.17
N ILE A 17 -13.30 -0.40 0.07
CA ILE A 17 -12.59 0.58 -0.79
C ILE A 17 -11.09 0.26 -0.85
N TYR A 18 -10.48 -0.12 0.28
CA TYR A 18 -9.09 -0.55 0.29
C TYR A 18 -8.88 -1.80 -0.56
N ASN A 19 -9.76 -2.80 -0.42
CA ASN A 19 -9.65 -4.04 -1.20
C ASN A 19 -9.81 -3.78 -2.70
N ASP A 20 -10.81 -2.98 -3.10
CA ASP A 20 -11.04 -2.65 -4.51
C ASP A 20 -9.86 -1.87 -5.11
N PHE A 21 -9.27 -0.96 -4.32
CA PHE A 21 -8.07 -0.21 -4.67
C PHE A 21 -6.87 -1.14 -4.87
N ASP A 22 -6.58 -1.99 -3.89
CA ASP A 22 -5.44 -2.90 -3.90
C ASP A 22 -5.57 -3.99 -4.98
N GLU A 23 -6.78 -4.48 -5.22
CA GLU A 23 -7.08 -5.44 -6.28
C GLU A 23 -6.96 -4.82 -7.68
N GLY A 24 -7.36 -3.57 -7.83
CA GLY A 24 -7.26 -2.85 -9.09
C GLY A 24 -5.85 -2.37 -9.45
N ILE A 25 -4.87 -2.50 -8.54
CA ILE A 25 -3.47 -2.17 -8.80
C ILE A 25 -2.71 -3.43 -9.19
N ASP A 26 -2.16 -3.41 -10.40
CA ASP A 26 -1.18 -4.39 -10.82
C ASP A 26 0.23 -3.91 -10.44
N TYR A 27 0.66 -4.27 -9.22
CA TYR A 27 2.01 -3.95 -8.75
C TYR A 27 3.09 -4.57 -9.63
N SER A 28 2.83 -5.74 -10.25
CA SER A 28 3.80 -6.37 -11.15
C SER A 28 4.01 -5.54 -12.42
N CYS A 29 2.94 -4.98 -12.97
CA CYS A 29 2.99 -4.05 -14.10
C CYS A 29 3.78 -2.78 -13.73
N ILE A 30 3.57 -2.23 -12.53
CA ILE A 30 4.30 -1.05 -12.04
C ILE A 30 5.80 -1.34 -11.91
N PHE A 31 6.19 -2.47 -11.33
CA PHE A 31 7.59 -2.77 -11.03
C PHE A 31 8.38 -3.40 -12.18
N ALA A 32 7.70 -4.06 -13.12
CA ALA A 32 8.32 -4.83 -14.19
C ALA A 32 8.03 -4.26 -15.59
N THR A 33 6.89 -4.59 -16.21
CA THR A 33 6.75 -4.48 -17.67
C THR A 33 6.07 -3.21 -18.17
N GLY A 34 5.20 -2.59 -17.37
CA GLY A 34 4.39 -1.45 -17.82
C GLY A 34 5.03 -0.08 -17.59
N CYS A 35 5.86 0.03 -16.55
CA CYS A 35 6.47 1.29 -16.14
C CYS A 35 7.95 1.10 -15.76
N PHE A 36 8.69 0.21 -16.42
CA PHE A 36 10.05 -0.16 -16.02
C PHE A 36 10.97 1.06 -15.88
N ASP A 37 11.01 1.89 -16.92
CA ASP A 37 11.90 3.04 -17.02
C ASP A 37 11.47 4.13 -16.04
N GLU A 38 10.18 4.43 -15.96
CA GLU A 38 9.61 5.38 -15.01
C GLU A 38 9.85 4.95 -13.57
N CYS A 39 9.72 3.64 -13.29
CA CYS A 39 9.97 3.08 -11.97
C CYS A 39 11.45 3.17 -11.60
N ASN A 40 12.36 2.85 -12.52
CA ASN A 40 13.79 2.95 -12.26
C ASN A 40 14.27 4.40 -12.11
N ASN A 41 13.58 5.36 -12.73
CA ASN A 41 13.82 6.79 -12.56
C ASN A 41 13.16 7.38 -11.30
N CYS A 42 12.38 6.59 -10.55
CA CYS A 42 11.71 7.02 -9.32
C CYS A 42 12.32 6.28 -8.11
N PRO A 43 13.07 6.96 -7.21
CA PRO A 43 13.72 6.31 -6.07
C PRO A 43 12.77 5.51 -5.16
N LEU A 44 11.52 5.99 -5.00
CA LEU A 44 10.49 5.27 -4.25
C LEU A 44 10.12 3.96 -4.94
N CYS A 45 9.87 3.98 -6.25
CA CYS A 45 9.48 2.79 -6.99
C CYS A 45 10.64 1.78 -7.06
N GLN A 46 11.87 2.24 -7.29
CA GLN A 46 13.06 1.40 -7.27
C GLN A 46 13.25 0.72 -5.91
N THR A 47 13.07 1.46 -4.81
CA THR A 47 13.17 0.88 -3.45
C THR A 47 12.07 -0.15 -3.22
N SER A 48 10.82 0.15 -3.57
CA SER A 48 9.69 -0.78 -3.44
C SER A 48 9.87 -2.04 -4.30
N LYS A 49 10.43 -1.91 -5.50
CA LYS A 49 10.79 -3.04 -6.36
C LYS A 49 11.85 -3.93 -5.72
N GLN A 50 12.91 -3.35 -5.13
CA GLN A 50 13.92 -4.14 -4.43
C GLN A 50 13.33 -4.86 -3.22
N GLN A 51 12.44 -4.21 -2.47
CA GLN A 51 11.72 -4.85 -1.36
C GLN A 51 10.88 -6.04 -1.84
N LEU A 52 10.20 -5.92 -2.98
CA LEU A 52 9.46 -7.04 -3.58
C LEU A 52 10.38 -8.20 -3.99
N ILE A 53 11.54 -7.90 -4.60
CA ILE A 53 12.53 -8.93 -4.96
C ILE A 53 13.00 -9.68 -3.72
N ASP A 54 13.29 -8.98 -2.63
CA ASP A 54 13.73 -9.61 -1.38
C ASP A 54 12.66 -10.56 -0.82
N VAL A 55 11.39 -10.13 -0.83
CA VAL A 55 10.23 -10.97 -0.43
C VAL A 55 10.15 -12.23 -1.28
N LEU A 56 10.26 -12.09 -2.62
CA LEU A 56 10.16 -13.23 -3.54
C LEU A 56 11.36 -14.18 -3.42
N SER A 57 12.52 -13.67 -3.02
CA SER A 57 13.69 -14.50 -2.71
C SER A 57 13.56 -15.26 -1.39
N GLY A 58 12.54 -14.93 -0.57
CA GLY A 58 12.32 -15.53 0.75
C GLY A 58 13.35 -15.12 1.81
N ASN A 59 14.22 -14.16 1.50
CA ASN A 59 15.24 -13.69 2.42
C ASN A 59 14.61 -12.80 3.50
N GLU A 60 15.04 -13.00 4.75
CA GLU A 60 14.72 -12.07 5.83
C GLU A 60 15.76 -10.94 5.87
N ARG A 61 15.28 -9.72 6.10
CA ARG A 61 16.12 -8.55 6.35
C ARG A 61 16.47 -8.47 7.85
N SER A 62 17.64 -7.90 8.15
CA SER A 62 18.01 -7.60 9.54
C SER A 62 16.98 -6.64 10.17
N SER A 63 16.81 -6.71 11.49
CA SER A 63 15.89 -5.81 12.21
C SER A 63 16.23 -4.32 12.02
N THR A 64 17.50 -4.00 11.80
CA THR A 64 18.00 -2.64 11.53
C THR A 64 17.81 -2.19 10.08
N SER A 65 17.49 -3.11 9.16
CA SER A 65 17.25 -2.78 7.76
C SER A 65 15.92 -2.05 7.60
N GLU A 66 15.86 -1.19 6.59
CA GLU A 66 14.65 -0.47 6.23
C GLU A 66 13.50 -1.44 5.89
N CYS A 67 12.31 -1.15 6.43
CA CYS A 67 11.09 -1.94 6.20
C CYS A 67 11.21 -3.42 6.57
N SER A 68 12.12 -3.78 7.48
CA SER A 68 12.37 -5.16 7.89
C SER A 68 11.11 -5.87 8.38
N VAL A 69 10.25 -5.18 9.14
CA VAL A 69 8.99 -5.75 9.65
C VAL A 69 8.06 -6.17 8.50
N LEU A 70 7.87 -5.29 7.51
CA LEU A 70 7.04 -5.57 6.33
C LEU A 70 7.64 -6.70 5.49
N VAL A 71 8.93 -6.61 5.18
CA VAL A 71 9.62 -7.60 4.32
C VAL A 71 9.64 -8.97 5.00
N ASN A 72 9.94 -9.04 6.29
CA ASN A 72 9.98 -10.32 7.01
C ASN A 72 8.59 -10.93 7.19
N CYS A 73 7.55 -10.10 7.37
CA CYS A 73 6.17 -10.58 7.32
C CYS A 73 5.87 -11.22 5.95
N ALA A 74 6.23 -10.53 4.88
CA ALA A 74 5.97 -10.97 3.52
C ALA A 74 6.78 -12.22 3.13
N SER A 75 8.06 -12.32 3.52
CA SER A 75 8.88 -13.52 3.34
C SER A 75 8.26 -14.73 4.07
N LYS A 76 7.72 -14.53 5.28
CA LYS A 76 6.99 -15.58 6.01
C LYS A 76 5.70 -16.00 5.30
N CYS A 77 4.96 -15.07 4.69
CA CYS A 77 3.81 -15.43 3.86
C CYS A 77 4.21 -16.39 2.74
N VAL A 78 5.33 -16.14 2.05
CA VAL A 78 5.81 -17.01 0.96
C VAL A 78 6.23 -18.38 1.50
N GLN A 79 7.03 -18.41 2.57
CA GLN A 79 7.56 -19.64 3.15
C GLN A 79 6.47 -20.55 3.73
N GLN A 80 5.45 -19.99 4.38
CA GLN A 80 4.41 -20.76 5.08
C GLN A 80 3.26 -21.23 4.18
N SER A 81 3.16 -20.69 2.96
CA SER A 81 2.01 -20.96 2.08
C SER A 81 2.16 -22.19 1.19
N ASN A 82 3.29 -22.91 1.22
CA ASN A 82 3.55 -24.04 0.30
C ASN A 82 3.31 -23.68 -1.19
N PHE A 83 3.67 -22.46 -1.60
CA PHE A 83 3.44 -21.91 -2.95
C PHE A 83 1.95 -21.76 -3.36
N ASP A 84 1.01 -21.82 -2.42
CA ASP A 84 -0.38 -21.45 -2.66
C ASP A 84 -0.49 -19.92 -2.88
N PHE A 85 -0.58 -19.50 -4.13
CA PHE A 85 -0.68 -18.08 -4.50
C PHE A 85 -1.86 -17.36 -3.87
N THR A 86 -3.00 -18.05 -3.66
CA THR A 86 -4.17 -17.44 -3.03
C THR A 86 -3.88 -17.12 -1.57
N ARG A 87 -3.24 -18.05 -0.84
CA ARG A 87 -2.81 -17.83 0.55
C ARG A 87 -1.73 -16.75 0.64
N ILE A 88 -0.75 -16.76 -0.25
CA ILE A 88 0.31 -15.73 -0.30
C ILE A 88 -0.33 -14.37 -0.49
N ASN A 89 -1.19 -14.19 -1.50
CA ASN A 89 -1.84 -12.93 -1.79
C ASN A 89 -2.69 -12.44 -0.62
N TYR A 90 -3.48 -13.33 0.00
CA TYR A 90 -4.25 -12.99 1.19
C TYR A 90 -3.36 -12.49 2.33
N CYS A 91 -2.28 -13.21 2.63
CA CYS A 91 -1.34 -12.86 3.68
C CYS A 91 -0.65 -11.51 3.41
N LEU A 92 -0.14 -11.29 2.19
CA LEU A 92 0.51 -10.04 1.80
C LEU A 92 -0.45 -8.85 1.90
N ARG A 93 -1.63 -8.95 1.28
CA ARG A 93 -2.58 -7.84 1.11
C ARG A 93 -3.41 -7.52 2.34
N HIS A 94 -3.62 -8.49 3.23
CA HIS A 94 -4.52 -8.33 4.37
C HIS A 94 -3.85 -8.45 5.74
N GLN A 95 -2.65 -9.04 5.81
CA GLN A 95 -1.90 -9.13 7.06
C GLN A 95 -0.68 -8.22 7.00
N CYS A 96 0.24 -8.45 6.06
CA CYS A 96 1.50 -7.71 6.02
C CYS A 96 1.36 -6.26 5.57
N ALA A 97 0.38 -5.95 4.71
CA ALA A 97 0.12 -4.58 4.26
C ALA A 97 -0.11 -3.59 5.40
N TYR A 98 -0.57 -4.03 6.58
CA TYR A 98 -0.65 -3.20 7.78
C TYR A 98 0.69 -2.54 8.13
N HIS A 99 1.81 -3.27 7.99
CA HIS A 99 3.16 -2.77 8.30
C HIS A 99 3.66 -1.70 7.33
N CYS A 100 2.95 -1.51 6.21
CA CYS A 100 3.15 -0.35 5.36
C CYS A 100 2.74 0.95 6.07
N PHE A 101 1.77 0.90 7.00
CA PHE A 101 1.09 2.08 7.55
C PHE A 101 1.19 2.21 9.08
N ASP A 102 1.85 1.28 9.78
CA ASP A 102 2.02 1.32 11.24
C ASP A 102 3.24 2.14 11.71
N GLY A 103 3.92 2.80 10.76
CA GLY A 103 5.17 3.55 10.95
C GLY A 103 6.44 2.72 10.78
N SER A 104 6.36 1.40 10.57
CA SER A 104 7.55 0.55 10.40
C SER A 104 8.16 0.60 9.00
N CYS A 105 7.40 1.06 8.00
CA CYS A 105 7.88 1.21 6.63
C CYS A 105 7.39 2.50 5.96
N PRO A 106 7.97 3.67 6.30
CA PRO A 106 7.55 4.96 5.75
C PRO A 106 7.61 5.05 4.22
N LYS A 107 8.58 4.38 3.58
CA LYS A 107 8.69 4.34 2.12
C LYS A 107 7.53 3.59 1.46
N CYS A 108 7.09 2.48 2.03
CA CYS A 108 5.90 1.79 1.54
C CYS A 108 4.67 2.70 1.71
N SER A 109 4.48 3.29 2.90
CA SER A 109 3.38 4.23 3.16
C SER A 109 3.34 5.33 2.10
N ALA A 110 4.47 5.97 1.85
CA ALA A 110 4.61 7.04 0.87
C ALA A 110 4.28 6.57 -0.55
N PHE A 111 4.82 5.43 -0.98
CA PHE A 111 4.59 4.89 -2.31
C PHE A 111 3.10 4.58 -2.55
N ILE A 112 2.47 3.83 -1.63
CA ILE A 112 1.05 3.46 -1.78
C ILE A 112 0.14 4.69 -1.66
N THR A 113 0.45 5.62 -0.75
CA THR A 113 -0.28 6.89 -0.63
C THR A 113 -0.20 7.70 -1.92
N ARG A 114 0.95 7.71 -2.60
CA ARG A 114 1.09 8.39 -3.89
C ARG A 114 0.22 7.74 -4.97
N LEU A 115 0.19 6.41 -5.05
CA LEU A 115 -0.70 5.69 -5.97
C LEU A 115 -2.17 5.99 -5.70
N PHE A 116 -2.58 5.97 -4.42
CA PHE A 116 -3.94 6.33 -4.04
C PHE A 116 -4.27 7.78 -4.40
N ASN A 117 -3.39 8.73 -4.11
CA ASN A 117 -3.60 10.13 -4.43
C ASN A 117 -3.84 10.33 -5.93
N GLN A 118 -3.07 9.66 -6.80
CA GLN A 118 -3.28 9.70 -8.25
C GLN A 118 -4.66 9.15 -8.64
N ILE A 119 -5.06 8.00 -8.09
CA ILE A 119 -6.38 7.41 -8.37
C ILE A 119 -7.52 8.30 -7.83
N CYS A 120 -7.34 8.88 -6.65
CA CYS A 120 -8.30 9.77 -6.02
C CYS A 120 -8.54 11.04 -6.82
N ILE A 121 -7.48 11.67 -7.33
CA ILE A 121 -7.55 12.86 -8.17
C ILE A 121 -8.15 12.52 -9.54
N ASN A 122 -7.58 11.53 -10.25
CA ASN A 122 -8.01 11.17 -11.60
C ASN A 122 -9.43 10.55 -11.63
N GLY A 123 -9.86 9.98 -10.51
CA GLY A 123 -11.18 9.39 -10.33
C GLY A 123 -12.26 10.33 -9.79
N ASP A 124 -11.89 11.57 -9.45
CA ASP A 124 -12.73 12.54 -8.72
C ASP A 124 -13.39 11.93 -7.46
N LEU A 125 -12.63 11.07 -6.75
CA LEU A 125 -13.19 10.25 -5.67
C LEU A 125 -13.77 11.10 -4.55
N ARG A 126 -13.12 12.23 -4.23
CA ARG A 126 -13.61 13.15 -3.19
C ARG A 126 -15.01 13.68 -3.51
N LYS A 127 -15.27 14.04 -4.77
CA LYS A 127 -16.59 14.51 -5.19
C LYS A 127 -17.61 13.37 -5.16
N LYS A 128 -17.23 12.19 -5.67
CA LYS A 128 -18.10 11.00 -5.68
C LYS A 128 -18.52 10.55 -4.27
N THR A 129 -17.67 10.73 -3.28
CA THR A 129 -17.96 10.35 -1.89
C THR A 129 -18.34 11.53 -1.00
N ASN A 130 -18.49 12.75 -1.56
CA ASN A 130 -18.66 14.00 -0.80
C ASN A 130 -17.65 14.17 0.35
N PHE A 131 -16.41 13.74 0.14
CA PHE A 131 -15.35 13.83 1.15
C PHE A 131 -14.73 15.23 1.14
N MET A 132 -14.82 15.93 2.27
CA MET A 132 -14.39 17.34 2.41
C MET A 132 -12.87 17.52 2.58
N GLY A 133 -12.13 16.46 2.92
CA GLY A 133 -10.68 16.50 3.12
C GLY A 133 -9.86 16.29 1.84
N GLN A 134 -8.54 16.19 2.01
CA GLN A 134 -7.60 15.86 0.94
C GLN A 134 -7.55 14.35 0.68
N CYS A 135 -7.07 13.94 -0.50
CA CYS A 135 -6.98 12.53 -0.87
C CYS A 135 -6.15 11.69 0.12
N TYR A 136 -5.07 12.23 0.69
CA TYR A 136 -4.30 11.50 1.69
C TYR A 136 -5.09 11.28 2.99
N GLU A 137 -5.99 12.20 3.36
CA GLU A 137 -6.85 12.08 4.54
C GLU A 137 -7.93 11.03 4.30
N MET A 138 -8.49 11.01 3.09
CA MET A 138 -9.39 9.94 2.65
C MET A 138 -8.70 8.58 2.72
N PHE A 139 -7.45 8.51 2.23
CA PHE A 139 -6.67 7.27 2.30
C PHE A 139 -6.38 6.84 3.72
N ARG A 140 -5.99 7.79 4.58
CA ARG A 140 -5.76 7.53 6.01
C ARG A 140 -7.01 6.94 6.68
N ALA A 141 -8.19 7.48 6.37
CA ALA A 141 -9.46 6.95 6.87
C ALA A 141 -9.73 5.53 6.34
N ILE A 142 -9.55 5.30 5.04
CA ILE A 142 -9.70 3.98 4.41
C ILE A 142 -8.77 2.94 5.06
N VAL A 143 -7.51 3.29 5.29
CA VAL A 143 -6.51 2.42 5.93
C VAL A 143 -6.86 2.15 7.40
N SER A 144 -7.35 3.17 8.12
CA SER A 144 -7.83 3.01 9.49
C SER A 144 -8.97 1.99 9.58
N GLU A 145 -9.94 2.07 8.66
CA GLU A 145 -11.06 1.10 8.59
C GLU A 145 -10.60 -0.29 8.16
N LYS A 146 -9.63 -0.37 7.23
CA LYS A 146 -9.11 -1.65 6.74
C LYS A 146 -8.41 -2.46 7.82
N PHE A 147 -7.60 -1.79 8.66
CA PHE A 147 -6.75 -2.42 9.66
C PHE A 147 -7.15 -2.01 11.09
N GLU A 148 -8.44 -1.78 11.32
CA GLU A 148 -8.98 -1.26 12.57
C GLU A 148 -8.52 -2.09 13.78
N GLU A 149 -8.62 -3.43 13.70
CA GLU A 149 -8.22 -4.33 14.78
C GLU A 149 -6.73 -4.21 15.10
N GLN A 150 -5.89 -4.14 14.07
CA GLN A 150 -4.44 -4.04 14.22
C GLN A 150 -4.07 -2.71 14.89
N PHE A 151 -4.66 -1.60 14.45
CA PHE A 151 -4.43 -0.29 15.06
C PHE A 151 -4.95 -0.19 16.50
N LYS A 152 -6.12 -0.78 16.79
CA LYS A 152 -6.64 -0.89 18.16
C LYS A 152 -5.69 -1.68 19.07
N ARG A 153 -5.21 -2.84 18.61
CA ARG A 153 -4.27 -3.68 19.39
C ARG A 153 -2.94 -3.01 19.63
N SER A 154 -2.42 -2.27 18.64
CA SER A 154 -1.12 -1.60 18.77
C SER A 154 -1.20 -0.24 19.48
N GLY A 155 -2.41 0.31 19.69
CA GLY A 155 -2.60 1.69 20.16
C GLY A 155 -2.03 2.75 19.21
N ARG A 156 -1.93 2.43 17.90
CA ARG A 156 -1.35 3.33 16.89
C ARG A 156 -2.44 3.88 15.97
N ARG A 157 -2.06 4.86 15.15
CA ARG A 157 -2.87 5.38 14.04
C ARG A 157 -2.09 5.20 12.73
N PRO A 158 -2.77 5.21 11.57
CA PRO A 158 -2.07 5.12 10.29
C PRO A 158 -1.07 6.26 10.11
N ASP A 159 0.19 5.91 9.84
CA ASP A 159 1.29 6.81 9.56
C ASP A 159 1.30 7.20 8.07
N ILE A 160 0.31 8.01 7.70
CA ILE A 160 0.09 8.52 6.34
C ILE A 160 -0.02 10.04 6.47
N ASP A 161 0.89 10.83 5.90
CA ASP A 161 0.85 12.29 6.00
C ASP A 161 1.33 13.01 4.72
N ILE A 162 1.36 14.35 4.76
CA ILE A 162 1.87 15.15 3.63
C ILE A 162 3.40 15.03 3.54
N ARG A 163 4.12 14.90 4.67
CA ARG A 163 5.59 14.85 4.67
C ARG A 163 6.11 13.60 3.96
N THR A 164 5.40 12.48 4.09
CA THR A 164 5.67 11.25 3.33
C THR A 164 5.58 11.48 1.82
N ASN A 165 4.78 12.44 1.35
CA ASN A 165 4.73 12.84 -0.06
C ASN A 165 5.81 13.87 -0.45
N LEU A 166 6.19 14.78 0.46
CA LEU A 166 7.11 15.91 0.18
C LEU A 166 8.60 15.57 0.24
N LEU A 167 8.99 14.50 0.95
CA LEU A 167 10.41 14.17 1.17
C LEU A 167 11.22 13.91 -0.13
N TRP A 168 10.59 13.84 -1.31
CA TRP A 168 11.24 13.36 -2.53
C TRP A 168 10.89 14.14 -3.80
N SER A 169 10.38 15.37 -3.66
CA SER A 169 10.26 16.32 -4.79
C SER A 169 11.60 16.99 -5.15
N SER A 170 12.72 16.54 -4.58
CA SER A 170 14.08 17.07 -4.81
C SER A 170 14.96 15.96 -5.38
#